data_AF-A0A538EUZ5-F1
#
_entry.id   AF-A0A538EUZ5-F1
#
_cell.length_a   1.000
_cell.length_b   1.000
_cell.length_c   1.000
_cell.angle_alpha   90.00
_cell.angle_beta   90.00
_cell.angle_gamma   90.00
#
_symmetry.space_group_name_H-M   'P 1'
#
loop_
_entity.id
_entity.type
_entity.pdbx_description
1 polymer ?
#
loop_
_entity_poly.entity_id
_entity_poly.type
_entity_poly.pdbx_seq_one_letter_code
_entity_poly.pdbx_strand_id
1 'polypeptide(L)'
;MPRFALLIAPSTNRVYAEAALGLTRAELSIFSTVTAPIRDLGENRLGGVPYVTFEAELGSGDLRYLANLSSMYALFELVGDGLLRPVEVNPLAYFDEDLITIPKYAGKTNEQFTRLLLNVTLLASRFG
;
A
#
# COMPACT_ATOMS: atom_id res chain seq x y z
N MET A 1 -13.99 13.94 -6.19
CA MET A 1 -13.12 12.77 -5.98
C MET A 1 -11.69 13.23 -5.79
N PRO A 2 -11.22 13.25 -4.54
CA PRO A 2 -9.81 13.41 -4.22
C PRO A 2 -8.94 12.39 -4.95
N ARG A 3 -7.75 12.83 -5.35
CA ARG A 3 -6.73 11.96 -5.95
C ARG A 3 -5.63 11.73 -4.92
N PHE A 4 -5.18 10.49 -4.82
CA PHE A 4 -4.15 10.08 -3.87
C PHE A 4 -2.91 9.56 -4.60
N ALA A 5 -1.76 9.74 -3.96
CA ALA A 5 -0.48 9.15 -4.31
C ALA A 5 0.02 8.30 -3.14
N LEU A 6 0.16 7.01 -3.40
CA LEU A 6 0.72 6.03 -2.48
C LEU A 6 2.21 5.87 -2.79
N LEU A 7 3.05 6.24 -1.83
CA LEU A 7 4.49 6.01 -1.89
C LEU A 7 4.78 4.59 -1.42
N ILE A 8 5.58 3.87 -2.20
CA ILE A 8 5.93 2.48 -1.93
C ILE A 8 7.21 2.42 -1.10
N ALA A 9 7.22 1.54 -0.09
CA ALA A 9 8.36 1.34 0.79
C ALA A 9 9.58 0.84 0.01
N PRO A 10 10.76 1.44 0.22
CA PRO A 10 11.97 1.00 -0.47
C PRO A 10 12.30 -0.44 -0.08
N SER A 11 12.77 -1.24 -1.05
CA SER A 11 13.27 -2.59 -0.81
C SER A 11 14.75 -2.68 -1.16
N THR A 12 15.55 -3.23 -0.25
CA THR A 12 16.98 -3.52 -0.49
C THR A 12 17.17 -4.60 -1.55
N ASN A 13 16.14 -5.38 -1.86
CA ASN A 13 16.16 -6.40 -2.90
C ASN A 13 15.54 -5.86 -4.20
N ARG A 14 16.39 -5.61 -5.19
CA ARG A 14 16.03 -4.97 -6.48
C ARG A 14 14.96 -5.72 -7.26
N VAL A 15 14.93 -7.06 -7.18
CA VAL A 15 13.91 -7.88 -7.87
C VAL A 15 12.52 -7.60 -7.32
N TYR A 16 12.40 -7.42 -6.00
CA TYR A 16 11.12 -7.10 -5.38
C TYR A 16 10.75 -5.63 -5.54
N ALA A 17 11.73 -4.73 -5.60
CA ALA A 17 11.49 -3.31 -5.84
C ALA A 17 10.81 -3.07 -7.21
N GLU A 18 11.20 -3.81 -8.25
CA GLU A 18 10.57 -3.71 -9.58
C GLU A 18 9.14 -4.24 -9.59
N ALA A 19 8.85 -5.31 -8.86
CA ALA A 19 7.51 -5.90 -8.79
C ALA A 19 6.55 -5.16 -7.83
N ALA A 20 7.07 -4.36 -6.90
CA ALA A 20 6.30 -3.78 -5.80
C ALA A 20 5.15 -2.87 -6.27
N LEU A 21 5.35 -2.07 -7.32
CA LEU A 21 4.30 -1.20 -7.88
C LEU A 21 3.12 -2.01 -8.40
N GLY A 22 3.40 -3.01 -9.24
CA GLY A 22 2.37 -3.89 -9.81
C GLY A 22 1.64 -4.70 -8.75
N LEU A 23 2.37 -5.22 -7.75
CA LEU A 23 1.78 -5.95 -6.63
C LEU A 23 0.89 -5.05 -5.76
N THR A 24 1.34 -3.83 -5.45
CA THR A 24 0.54 -2.86 -4.69
C THR A 24 -0.72 -2.49 -5.46
N ARG A 25 -0.63 -2.32 -6.79
CA ARG A 25 -1.79 -2.06 -7.64
C ARG A 25 -2.81 -3.21 -7.58
N ALA A 26 -2.33 -4.44 -7.68
CA ALA A 26 -3.18 -5.63 -7.54
C ALA A 26 -3.82 -5.69 -6.15
N GLU A 27 -3.05 -5.44 -5.09
CA GLU A 27 -3.55 -5.42 -3.72
C GLU A 27 -4.63 -4.36 -3.52
N LEU A 28 -4.39 -3.12 -3.96
CA LEU A 28 -5.36 -2.02 -3.93
C LEU A 28 -6.67 -2.38 -4.62
N SER A 29 -6.61 -3.08 -5.76
CA SER A 29 -7.82 -3.53 -6.45
C SER A 29 -8.66 -4.49 -5.60
N ILE A 30 -8.02 -5.31 -4.76
CA ILE A 30 -8.70 -6.22 -3.83
C ILE A 30 -9.25 -5.44 -2.64
N PHE A 31 -8.49 -4.50 -2.06
CA PHE A 31 -8.98 -3.63 -0.99
C PHE A 31 -10.21 -2.81 -1.40
N SER A 32 -10.33 -2.43 -2.68
CA SER A 32 -11.52 -1.74 -3.20
C SER A 32 -12.84 -2.51 -3.06
N THR A 33 -12.80 -3.80 -2.68
CA THR A 33 -13.98 -4.61 -2.35
C THR A 33 -14.54 -4.37 -0.96
N VAL A 34 -13.73 -3.85 -0.03
CA VAL A 34 -14.10 -3.59 1.36
C VAL A 34 -13.98 -2.12 1.77
N THR A 35 -13.39 -1.29 0.91
CA THR A 35 -13.28 0.17 1.08
C THR A 35 -14.16 0.92 0.07
N ALA A 36 -14.14 2.25 0.13
CA ALA A 36 -14.66 3.10 -0.92
C ALA A 36 -14.10 2.69 -2.32
N PRO A 37 -14.91 2.79 -3.39
CA PRO A 37 -14.49 2.41 -4.73
C PRO A 37 -13.26 3.19 -5.20
N ILE A 38 -12.26 2.45 -5.68
CA ILE A 38 -11.02 3.00 -6.23
C ILE A 38 -11.13 3.12 -7.75
N ARG A 39 -10.80 4.29 -8.29
CA ARG A 39 -10.82 4.61 -9.73
C ARG A 39 -9.48 5.14 -10.19
N ASP A 40 -9.28 5.16 -11.51
CA ASP A 40 -8.06 5.71 -12.15
C ASP A 40 -6.76 5.17 -11.53
N LEU A 41 -6.74 3.88 -11.22
CA LEU A 41 -5.63 3.24 -10.54
C LEU A 41 -4.47 3.03 -11.53
N GLY A 42 -3.34 3.69 -11.28
CA GLY A 42 -2.19 3.71 -12.18
C GLY A 42 -0.86 3.91 -11.47
N GLU A 43 0.21 3.76 -12.23
CA GLU A 43 1.57 4.10 -11.80
C GLU A 43 1.92 5.48 -12.33
N ASN A 44 2.45 6.36 -11.48
CA ASN A 44 2.84 7.70 -11.88
C ASN A 44 4.18 8.09 -11.26
N ARG A 45 4.92 9.00 -11.90
CA ARG A 45 6.17 9.54 -11.37
C ARG A 45 5.99 11.01 -11.02
N LEU A 46 6.16 11.34 -9.73
CA LEU A 46 6.08 12.70 -9.23
C LEU A 46 7.47 13.09 -8.72
N GLY A 47 8.06 14.15 -9.29
CA GLY A 47 9.43 14.56 -8.96
C GLY A 47 10.49 13.47 -9.20
N GLY A 48 10.25 12.56 -10.17
CA GLY A 48 11.13 11.43 -10.47
C GLY A 48 10.95 10.21 -9.58
N VAL A 49 10.13 10.29 -8.52
CA VAL A 49 9.85 9.20 -7.58
C VAL A 49 8.59 8.45 -8.04
N PRO A 50 8.58 7.10 -8.04
CA PRO A 50 7.40 6.32 -8.44
C PRO A 50 6.34 6.25 -7.32
N TYR A 51 5.08 6.36 -7.72
CA TYR A 51 3.90 6.24 -6.87
C TYR A 51 2.86 5.37 -7.54
N VAL A 52 1.98 4.76 -6.74
CA VAL A 52 0.68 4.28 -7.23
C VAL A 52 -0.35 5.38 -6.96
N THR A 53 -1.03 5.84 -8.00
CA THR A 53 -2.05 6.90 -7.90
C THR A 53 -3.43 6.36 -8.16
N PHE A 54 -4.43 6.92 -7.49
CA PHE A 54 -5.84 6.56 -7.66
C PHE A 54 -6.78 7.66 -7.18
N GLU A 55 -8.05 7.55 -7.53
CA GLU A 55 -9.13 8.42 -7.07
C GLU A 55 -10.12 7.64 -6.19
N ALA A 56 -10.49 8.21 -5.04
CA ALA A 56 -11.46 7.61 -4.12
C ALA A 56 -12.06 8.68 -3.20
N GLU A 57 -13.25 8.44 -2.67
CA GLU A 57 -13.83 9.24 -1.56
C GLU A 57 -13.55 8.48 -0.25
N LEU A 58 -12.34 8.65 0.30
CA LEU A 58 -11.88 7.89 1.48
C LEU A 58 -12.39 8.50 2.79
N GLY A 59 -13.08 7.68 3.59
CA GLY A 59 -13.37 7.97 4.99
C GLY A 59 -12.30 7.43 5.94
N SER A 60 -12.45 7.72 7.24
CA SER A 60 -11.53 7.23 8.27
C SER A 60 -11.46 5.70 8.36
N GLY A 61 -12.58 5.01 8.12
CA GLY A 61 -12.63 3.54 8.05
C GLY A 61 -11.77 2.98 6.91
N ASP A 62 -11.89 3.55 5.71
CA ASP A 62 -11.12 3.14 4.54
C ASP A 62 -9.61 3.33 4.76
N LEU A 63 -9.23 4.48 5.33
CA LEU A 63 -7.83 4.79 5.63
C LEU A 63 -7.22 3.77 6.59
N ARG A 64 -7.98 3.25 7.57
CA ARG A 64 -7.51 2.20 8.47
C ARG A 64 -7.24 0.89 7.74
N TYR A 65 -8.07 0.53 6.76
CA TYR A 65 -7.82 -0.67 5.93
C TYR A 65 -6.60 -0.46 5.03
N LEU A 66 -6.56 0.63 4.27
CA LEU A 66 -5.49 0.93 3.32
C LEU A 66 -4.12 1.07 4.01
N ALA A 67 -4.08 1.50 5.26
CA ALA A 67 -2.87 1.55 6.08
C ALA A 67 -2.15 0.19 6.22
N ASN A 68 -2.83 -0.93 5.94
CA ASN A 68 -2.25 -2.27 6.03
C ASN A 68 -1.70 -2.79 4.68
N LEU A 69 -1.74 -1.99 3.61
CA LEU A 69 -1.19 -2.38 2.31
C LEU A 69 0.27 -2.82 2.45
N SER A 70 0.63 -3.90 1.75
CA SER A 70 1.84 -4.67 2.03
C SER A 70 3.12 -3.89 1.82
N SER A 71 3.09 -2.86 0.98
CA SER A 71 4.24 -2.05 0.61
C SER A 71 3.97 -0.54 0.75
N MET A 72 2.91 -0.12 1.46
CA MET A 72 2.68 1.30 1.75
C MET A 72 3.83 1.84 2.61
N TYR A 73 4.34 3.01 2.22
CA TYR A 73 5.25 3.82 3.05
C TYR A 73 4.59 5.10 3.53
N ALA A 74 3.89 5.79 2.63
CA ALA A 74 3.14 7.00 2.95
C ALA A 74 2.00 7.18 1.96
N LEU A 75 0.93 7.84 2.41
CA LEU A 75 -0.19 8.25 1.58
C LEU A 75 -0.25 9.78 1.52
N PHE A 76 -0.45 10.30 0.32
CA PHE A 76 -0.63 11.72 0.07
C PHE A 76 -1.89 11.95 -0.73
N GLU A 77 -2.55 13.07 -0.50
CA GLU A 77 -3.55 13.62 -1.40
C GLU A 77 -2.87 14.60 -2.36
N LEU A 78 -3.13 14.48 -3.66
CA LEU A 78 -2.70 15.45 -4.65
C LEU A 78 -3.69 16.62 -4.64
N VAL A 79 -3.20 17.80 -4.26
CA VAL A 79 -3.99 19.03 -4.19
C VAL A 79 -3.41 20.10 -5.11
N GLY A 80 -4.27 20.88 -5.76
CA GLY A 80 -3.87 21.97 -6.66
C GLY A 80 -2.92 21.50 -7.77
N ASP A 81 -1.86 22.28 -8.01
CA ASP A 81 -0.86 22.05 -9.06
C ASP A 81 0.19 20.97 -8.68
N GLY A 82 -0.27 19.82 -8.18
CA GLY A 82 0.59 18.68 -7.87
C GLY A 82 1.28 18.73 -6.51
N LEU A 83 0.74 19.51 -5.56
CA LEU A 83 1.21 19.49 -4.18
C LEU A 83 0.76 18.19 -3.50
N LEU A 84 1.67 17.60 -2.72
CA LEU A 84 1.41 16.40 -1.93
C LEU A 84 1.05 16.80 -0.50
N ARG A 85 -0.23 16.69 -0.14
CA ARG A 85 -0.70 16.85 1.24
C ARG A 85 -0.61 15.49 1.96
N PRO A 86 0.20 15.35 3.03
CA PRO A 86 0.28 14.10 3.78
C PRO A 86 -1.09 13.70 4.34
N VAL A 87 -1.43 12.42 4.22
CA VAL A 87 -2.62 11.82 4.82
C VAL A 87 -2.16 10.93 5.96
N GLU A 88 -2.62 11.25 7.16
CA GLU A 88 -2.35 10.42 8.32
C GLU A 88 -3.12 9.11 8.22
N VAL A 89 -2.41 7.99 8.40
CA VAL A 89 -2.94 6.63 8.32
C VAL A 89 -2.63 5.92 9.62
N ASN A 90 -3.59 5.15 10.12
CA ASN A 90 -3.43 4.38 11.35
C ASN A 90 -3.71 2.90 11.06
N PRO A 91 -2.68 2.05 10.95
CA PRO A 91 -2.82 0.63 10.66
C PRO A 91 -3.74 -0.11 11.64
N LEU A 92 -4.34 -1.20 11.15
CA LEU A 92 -5.05 -2.17 12.00
C LEU A 92 -4.09 -3.18 12.60
N ALA A 93 -2.90 -3.32 12.02
CA ALA A 93 -1.86 -4.21 12.48
C ALA A 93 -1.55 -3.96 13.96
N TYR A 94 -1.65 -5.03 14.75
CA TYR A 94 -1.38 -5.00 16.20
C TYR A 94 0.12 -5.19 16.52
N PHE A 95 0.88 -5.76 15.58
CA PHE A 95 2.29 -6.08 15.74
C PHE A 95 3.15 -5.11 14.94
N ASP A 96 4.20 -4.60 15.58
CA ASP A 96 5.18 -3.72 14.94
C ASP A 96 5.97 -4.44 13.84
N GLU A 97 6.51 -3.66 12.90
CA GLU A 97 7.32 -4.16 11.77
C GLU A 97 8.63 -4.85 12.24
N ASP A 98 9.05 -4.65 13.49
CA ASP A 98 10.26 -5.23 14.09
C ASP A 98 10.14 -6.71 14.52
N LEU A 99 9.02 -7.38 14.21
CA LEU A 99 8.88 -8.81 14.48
C LEU A 99 9.76 -9.64 13.53
N ILE A 100 11.00 -9.86 14.01
CA ILE A 100 12.12 -10.68 13.53
C ILE A 100 13.21 -9.89 12.75
N THR A 101 13.90 -9.01 13.46
CA THR A 101 15.09 -8.28 12.97
C THR A 101 16.34 -9.15 12.71
N ILE A 102 16.32 -10.45 13.03
CA ILE A 102 17.43 -11.36 12.75
C ILE A 102 16.97 -12.47 11.80
N PRO A 103 17.06 -12.25 10.47
CA PRO A 103 16.81 -13.31 9.52
C PRO A 103 17.88 -14.40 9.71
N LYS A 104 17.48 -15.58 10.20
CA LYS A 104 18.30 -16.81 10.11
C LYS A 104 18.64 -17.15 8.65
N TYR A 105 17.87 -16.61 7.69
CA TYR A 105 18.02 -16.82 6.25
C TYR A 105 17.80 -15.52 5.48
N ALA A 106 18.83 -14.69 5.37
CA ALA A 106 18.78 -13.49 4.53
C ALA A 106 18.40 -13.87 3.08
N GLY A 107 17.37 -13.22 2.54
CA GLY A 107 16.99 -13.31 1.12
C GLY A 107 16.10 -14.49 0.71
N LYS A 108 15.71 -15.40 1.62
CA LYS A 108 14.75 -16.48 1.27
C LYS A 108 13.28 -16.08 1.43
N THR A 109 12.98 -15.12 2.29
CA THR A 109 11.62 -14.68 2.60
C THR A 109 11.50 -13.17 2.42
N ASN A 110 10.42 -12.71 1.80
CA ASN A 110 10.08 -11.29 1.69
C ASN A 110 8.86 -11.02 2.59
N GLU A 111 9.04 -10.15 3.58
CA GLU A 111 8.02 -9.80 4.56
C GLU A 111 6.84 -9.05 3.91
N GLN A 112 7.11 -8.13 2.98
CA GLN A 112 6.06 -7.46 2.21
C GLN A 112 5.24 -8.46 1.40
N PHE A 113 5.89 -9.43 0.76
CA PHE A 113 5.17 -10.47 0.01
C PHE A 113 4.35 -11.39 0.93
N THR A 114 4.87 -11.72 2.11
CA THR A 114 4.11 -12.48 3.12
C THR A 114 2.90 -11.67 3.59
N ARG A 115 3.07 -10.37 3.89
CA ARG A 115 1.99 -9.45 4.28
C ARG A 115 0.91 -9.35 3.20
N LEU A 116 1.31 -9.22 1.93
CA LEU A 116 0.40 -9.25 0.79
C LEU A 116 -0.47 -10.52 0.79
N LEU A 117 0.15 -11.70 0.90
CA LEU A 117 -0.57 -12.98 0.88
C LEU A 117 -1.56 -13.09 2.05
N LEU A 118 -1.18 -12.61 3.24
CA LEU A 118 -2.07 -12.58 4.40
C LEU A 118 -3.26 -11.64 4.19
N ASN A 119 -3.02 -10.42 3.70
CA ASN A 119 -4.07 -9.46 3.40
C ASN A 119 -5.06 -10.00 2.37
N VAL A 120 -4.55 -10.54 1.24
CA VAL A 120 -5.39 -11.13 0.19
C VAL A 120 -6.20 -12.30 0.74
N THR A 121 -5.59 -13.16 1.55
CA THR A 121 -6.29 -14.31 2.16
C THR A 121 -7.42 -13.84 3.09
N LEU A 122 -7.14 -12.85 3.94
CA LEU A 122 -8.13 -12.30 4.87
C LEU A 122 -9.33 -11.70 4.10
N LEU A 123 -9.05 -10.85 3.12
CA LEU A 123 -10.08 -10.19 2.30
C LEU A 123 -10.87 -11.17 1.41
N ALA A 124 -10.25 -12.28 1.00
CA ALA A 124 -10.93 -13.33 0.24
C ALA A 124 -11.72 -14.32 1.14
N SER A 125 -11.52 -14.27 2.46
CA SER A 125 -12.17 -15.18 3.41
C SER A 125 -13.55 -14.65 3.84
N ARG A 126 -14.39 -15.53 4.41
CA ARG A 126 -15.68 -15.13 5.02
C ARG A 126 -15.57 -14.24 6.26
N PHE A 127 -14.36 -13.88 6.69
CA PHE A 127 -14.09 -13.04 7.86
C PHE A 127 -13.76 -11.59 7.50
N GLY A 128 -13.73 -11.24 6.21
CA GLY A 128 -13.54 -9.88 5.70
C GLY A 128 -14.75 -8.99 5.87
#